data_AF-A0A1M5BU55-F1
#
_entry.id   AF-A0A1M5BU55-F1
#
_cell.length_a   1.000
_cell.length_b   1.000
_cell.length_c   1.000
_cell.angle_alpha   90.00
_cell.angle_beta   90.00
_cell.angle_gamma   90.00
#
_symmetry.space_group_name_H-M   'P 1'
#
loop_
_entity.id
_entity.type
_entity.pdbx_description
1 polymer ?
#
loop_
_entity_poly.entity_id
_entity_poly.type
_entity_poly.pdbx_seq_one_letter_code
_entity_poly.pdbx_strand_id
1 'polypeptide(L)'
;MPRRKQYKISARQTAVYEAIVSELQKNPELVDYDMETIEISVKKKITPRIRDIDKAINNLKRYILVNKEFIQIVNGEAIVSKKDIAKMLKISRPTLDKWIRDGFITPVQSNVLPNAEVFPPDLILEQLQNQKNKK
;
A
#
# COMPACT_ATOMS: atom_id res chain seq x y z
N MET A 1 -15.59 -5.01 5.72
CA MET A 1 -14.71 -4.68 4.56
C MET A 1 -15.44 -5.02 3.27
N PRO A 2 -15.37 -4.19 2.22
CA PRO A 2 -16.01 -4.52 0.94
C PRO A 2 -15.46 -5.82 0.36
N ARG A 3 -16.34 -6.76 -0.01
CA ARG A 3 -15.92 -8.02 -0.64
C ARG A 3 -15.30 -7.70 -2.00
N ARG A 4 -14.08 -8.19 -2.25
CA ARG A 4 -13.44 -8.08 -3.57
C ARG A 4 -14.31 -8.79 -4.59
N LYS A 5 -14.52 -8.18 -5.76
CA LYS A 5 -15.16 -8.87 -6.88
C LYS A 5 -14.33 -10.13 -7.17
N GLN A 6 -15.00 -11.28 -7.15
CA GLN A 6 -14.40 -12.58 -7.40
C GLN A 6 -15.01 -13.14 -8.68
N TYR A 7 -14.17 -13.77 -9.48
CA TYR A 7 -14.60 -14.61 -10.58
C TYR A 7 -14.46 -16.05 -10.11
N LYS A 8 -15.51 -16.84 -10.30
CA LYS A 8 -15.56 -18.25 -9.89
C LYS A 8 -15.84 -19.09 -11.12
N ILE A 9 -15.11 -20.19 -11.24
CA ILE A 9 -15.37 -21.25 -12.22
C ILE A 9 -15.29 -22.60 -11.52
N SER A 10 -16.03 -23.57 -12.03
CA SER A 10 -15.86 -24.96 -11.60
C SER A 10 -14.54 -25.49 -12.16
N ALA A 11 -13.74 -26.17 -11.32
CA ALA A 11 -12.49 -26.80 -11.77
C ALA A 11 -12.75 -27.87 -12.85
N ARG A 12 -13.94 -28.49 -12.84
CA ARG A 12 -14.39 -29.48 -13.84
C ARG A 12 -14.41 -28.93 -15.26
N GLN A 13 -14.59 -27.62 -15.42
CA GLN A 13 -14.61 -26.98 -16.72
C GLN A 13 -13.20 -26.71 -17.27
N THR A 14 -12.15 -27.08 -16.53
CA THR A 14 -10.76 -26.87 -16.92
C THR A 14 -10.11 -28.18 -17.39
N ALA A 15 -9.24 -28.10 -18.38
CA ALA A 15 -8.49 -29.27 -18.89
C ALA A 15 -7.52 -29.86 -17.86
N VAL A 16 -7.30 -29.19 -16.73
CA VAL A 16 -6.37 -29.58 -15.67
C VAL A 16 -7.08 -30.20 -14.46
N TYR A 17 -8.39 -30.46 -14.55
CA TYR A 17 -9.18 -30.99 -13.44
C TYR A 17 -8.58 -32.26 -12.80
N GLU A 18 -8.22 -33.24 -13.63
CA GLU A 18 -7.65 -34.52 -13.15
C GLU A 18 -6.33 -34.33 -12.40
N ALA A 19 -5.49 -33.40 -12.88
CA ALA A 19 -4.24 -33.05 -12.21
C ALA A 19 -4.48 -32.41 -10.84
N ILE A 20 -5.46 -31.50 -10.75
CA ILE A 20 -5.85 -30.85 -9.49
C ILE A 20 -6.39 -31.89 -8.49
N VAL A 21 -7.27 -32.80 -8.93
CA VAL A 21 -7.83 -33.86 -8.07
C VAL A 21 -6.71 -34.78 -7.56
N SER A 22 -5.79 -35.20 -8.43
CA SER A 22 -4.67 -36.08 -8.08
C SER A 22 -3.71 -35.45 -7.07
N GLU A 23 -3.56 -34.12 -7.09
CA GLU A 23 -2.75 -33.39 -6.10
C GLU A 23 -3.49 -33.27 -4.76
N LEU A 24 -4.78 -32.93 -4.79
CA LEU A 24 -5.59 -32.77 -3.57
C LEU A 24 -5.80 -34.10 -2.83
N GLN A 25 -5.90 -35.23 -3.53
CA GLN A 25 -6.01 -36.57 -2.92
C GLN A 25 -4.77 -37.01 -2.12
N LYS A 26 -3.61 -36.40 -2.37
CA LYS A 26 -2.41 -36.68 -1.58
C LYS A 26 -2.46 -36.02 -0.19
N ASN A 27 -3.38 -35.08 0.02
CA ASN A 27 -3.53 -34.41 1.30
C ASN A 27 -4.47 -35.23 2.22
N PRO A 28 -3.98 -35.77 3.36
CA PRO A 28 -4.78 -36.55 4.29
C PRO A 28 -5.93 -35.75 4.93
N GLU A 29 -5.87 -34.42 4.92
CA GLU A 29 -6.96 -33.57 5.44
C GLU A 29 -8.19 -33.52 4.51
N LEU A 30 -8.05 -33.95 3.25
CA LEU A 30 -9.10 -33.85 2.23
C LEU A 30 -9.79 -35.19 1.93
N VAL A 31 -9.53 -36.24 2.72
CA VAL A 31 -10.05 -37.60 2.48
C VAL A 31 -11.58 -37.68 2.48
N ASP A 32 -12.24 -36.90 3.35
CA ASP A 32 -13.70 -36.87 3.48
C ASP A 32 -14.37 -35.76 2.66
N TYR A 33 -13.62 -35.05 1.81
CA TYR A 33 -14.11 -33.91 1.04
C TYR A 33 -14.54 -34.30 -0.38
N ASP A 34 -15.61 -33.68 -0.86
CA ASP A 34 -16.14 -33.93 -2.20
C ASP A 34 -15.32 -33.21 -3.28
N MET A 35 -14.51 -33.99 -4.01
CA MET A 35 -13.68 -33.54 -5.13
C MET A 35 -14.48 -33.12 -6.37
N GLU A 36 -15.78 -33.41 -6.41
CA GLU A 36 -16.68 -32.97 -7.48
C GLU A 36 -17.02 -31.48 -7.40
N THR A 37 -16.87 -30.88 -6.22
CA THR A 37 -17.32 -29.52 -5.91
C THR A 37 -16.21 -28.46 -5.98
N ILE A 38 -15.03 -28.81 -6.50
CA ILE A 38 -13.88 -27.92 -6.53
C ILE A 38 -14.19 -26.63 -7.33
N GLU A 39 -14.14 -25.49 -6.65
CA GLU A 39 -14.25 -24.16 -7.25
C GLU A 39 -12.88 -23.47 -7.34
N ILE A 40 -12.52 -22.99 -8.52
CA ILE A 40 -11.38 -22.09 -8.70
C ILE A 40 -11.91 -20.67 -8.62
N SER A 41 -11.38 -19.89 -7.67
CA SER A 41 -11.75 -18.50 -7.51
C SER A 41 -10.55 -17.57 -7.70
N VAL A 42 -10.74 -16.54 -8.53
CA VAL A 42 -9.75 -15.48 -8.74
C VAL A 42 -10.34 -14.16 -8.24
N LYS A 43 -9.64 -13.52 -7.30
CA LYS A 43 -10.04 -12.21 -6.77
C LYS A 43 -9.49 -11.11 -7.68
N LYS A 44 -10.31 -10.14 -8.05
CA LYS A 44 -9.87 -8.96 -8.81
C LYS A 44 -8.75 -8.26 -8.02
N LYS A 45 -7.64 -7.95 -8.71
CA LYS A 45 -6.58 -7.10 -8.15
C LYS A 45 -7.18 -5.75 -7.78
N ILE A 46 -7.04 -5.34 -6.52
CA ILE A 46 -7.34 -3.97 -6.12
C ILE A 46 -6.10 -3.16 -6.51
N THR A 47 -6.27 -2.21 -7.42
CA THR A 47 -5.32 -1.11 -7.54
C THR A 47 -5.47 -0.24 -6.31
N PRO A 48 -4.46 -0.19 -5.42
CA PRO A 48 -4.56 0.64 -4.24
C PRO A 48 -4.65 2.10 -4.72
N ARG A 49 -5.45 2.92 -4.04
CA ARG A 49 -5.59 4.35 -4.33
C ARG A 49 -5.77 5.13 -3.04
N ILE A 50 -5.21 6.34 -3.00
CA ILE A 50 -5.44 7.29 -1.93
C ILE A 50 -6.81 7.97 -2.15
N ARG A 51 -7.71 7.82 -1.18
CA ARG A 51 -9.09 8.36 -1.27
C ARG A 51 -9.11 9.89 -1.27
N ASP A 52 -8.45 10.50 -0.29
CA ASP A 52 -8.48 11.95 -0.03
C ASP A 52 -7.13 12.62 -0.32
N ILE A 53 -6.55 12.30 -1.48
CA ILE A 53 -5.19 12.74 -1.83
C ILE A 53 -5.07 14.28 -1.88
N ASP A 54 -6.10 14.96 -2.38
CA ASP A 54 -6.14 16.43 -2.45
C ASP A 54 -6.09 17.07 -1.05
N LYS A 55 -6.78 16.47 -0.08
CA LYS A 55 -6.76 16.93 1.30
C LYS A 55 -5.37 16.77 1.92
N ALA A 56 -4.72 15.63 1.67
CA ALA A 56 -3.37 15.37 2.16
C ALA A 56 -2.34 16.35 1.56
N ILE A 57 -2.41 16.59 0.24
CA ILE A 57 -1.58 17.58 -0.46
C ILE A 57 -1.79 18.98 0.12
N ASN A 58 -3.03 19.41 0.30
CA ASN A 58 -3.34 20.74 0.84
C ASN A 58 -2.87 20.91 2.29
N ASN A 59 -3.01 19.87 3.12
CA ASN A 59 -2.50 19.88 4.49
C ASN A 59 -0.98 20.03 4.51
N LEU A 60 -0.27 19.28 3.68
CA LEU A 60 1.18 19.32 3.61
C LEU A 60 1.68 20.68 3.10
N LYS A 61 1.09 21.21 2.01
CA LYS A 61 1.40 22.56 1.50
C LYS A 61 1.22 23.63 2.57
N ARG A 62 0.07 23.61 3.25
CA ARG A 62 -0.21 24.56 4.33
C ARG A 62 0.79 24.41 5.48
N TYR A 63 1.17 23.19 5.82
CA TYR A 63 2.14 22.95 6.89
C TYR A 63 3.51 23.53 6.54
N ILE A 64 4.01 23.25 5.32
CA ILE A 64 5.28 23.76 4.81
C ILE A 64 5.29 25.30 4.81
N LEU A 65 4.21 25.94 4.37
CA LEU A 65 4.09 27.41 4.33
C LEU A 65 4.09 28.04 5.73
N VAL A 66 3.38 27.45 6.68
CA VAL A 66 3.19 28.02 8.02
C VAL A 66 4.35 27.70 8.96
N ASN A 67 4.97 26.53 8.83
CA ASN A 67 5.95 26.00 9.79
C ASN A 67 7.35 25.84 9.17
N LYS A 68 7.66 26.61 8.12
CA LYS A 68 8.94 26.51 7.41
C LYS A 68 10.16 26.59 8.34
N GLU A 69 10.07 27.44 9.36
CA GLU A 69 11.14 27.66 10.35
C GLU A 69 11.29 26.51 11.37
N PHE A 70 10.26 25.67 11.52
CA PHE A 70 10.27 24.53 12.45
C PHE A 70 10.67 23.21 11.79
N ILE A 71 10.82 23.20 10.46
CA ILE A 71 11.33 22.03 9.74
C ILE A 71 12.85 22.05 9.87
N GLN A 72 13.38 21.08 10.61
CA GLN A 72 14.83 20.94 10.78
C GLN A 72 15.47 20.52 9.47
N ILE A 73 16.34 21.40 8.96
CA ILE A 73 17.15 21.14 7.77
C ILE A 73 18.60 21.04 8.23
N VAL A 74 19.24 19.89 7.98
CA VAL A 74 20.66 19.67 8.28
C VAL A 74 21.34 19.28 6.97
N ASN A 75 22.41 20.00 6.60
CA ASN A 75 23.13 19.79 5.34
C ASN A 75 22.23 19.78 4.08
N GLY A 76 21.16 20.59 4.07
CA GLY A 76 20.19 20.63 2.97
C GLY A 76 19.14 19.50 3.00
N GLU A 77 19.21 18.60 3.98
CA GLU A 77 18.27 17.49 4.15
C GLU A 77 17.22 17.81 5.23
N ALA A 78 15.94 17.69 4.89
CA ALA A 78 14.85 17.86 5.86
C ALA A 78 14.70 16.60 6.72
N ILE A 79 15.13 16.69 7.99
CA ILE A 79 15.06 15.57 8.95
C ILE A 79 13.65 15.51 9.53
N VAL A 80 12.75 14.85 8.82
CA VAL A 80 11.35 14.68 9.24
C VAL A 80 11.10 13.20 9.51
N SER A 81 10.66 12.90 10.73
CA SER A 81 10.33 11.53 11.11
C SER A 81 8.99 11.08 10.52
N LYS A 82 8.77 9.77 10.51
CA LYS A 82 7.49 9.16 10.16
C LYS A 82 6.31 9.68 11.00
N LYS A 83 6.55 10.00 12.28
CA LYS A 83 5.51 10.54 13.17
C LYS A 83 5.13 11.95 12.75
N ASP A 84 6.12 12.75 12.38
CA ASP A 84 5.92 14.15 12.03
C ASP A 84 5.22 14.26 10.67
N ILE A 85 5.65 13.50 9.65
CA ILE A 85 4.98 13.54 8.34
C ILE A 85 3.52 13.08 8.42
N ALA A 86 3.19 12.10 9.27
CA ALA A 86 1.79 11.71 9.52
C ALA A 86 0.97 12.88 10.11
N LYS A 87 1.57 13.64 11.03
CA LYS A 87 0.96 14.84 11.63
C LYS A 87 0.79 15.95 10.59
N MET A 88 1.79 16.19 9.75
CA MET A 88 1.75 17.20 8.68
C MET A 88 0.65 16.90 7.65
N LEU A 89 0.52 15.63 7.25
CA LEU A 89 -0.53 15.16 6.34
C LEU A 89 -1.93 15.10 6.98
N LYS A 90 -2.01 15.20 8.32
CA LYS A 90 -3.19 14.95 9.15
C LYS A 90 -3.82 13.57 8.90
N ILE A 91 -2.99 12.53 8.88
CA ILE A 91 -3.41 11.13 8.76
C ILE A 91 -2.91 10.31 9.94
N SER A 92 -3.49 9.14 10.15
CA SER A 92 -3.00 8.20 11.16
C SER A 92 -1.72 7.50 10.70
N ARG A 93 -0.85 7.11 11.64
CA ARG A 93 0.38 6.34 11.34
C ARG A 93 0.08 5.05 10.54
N PRO A 94 -0.96 4.25 10.87
CA PRO A 94 -1.33 3.09 10.05
C PRO A 94 -1.72 3.44 8.60
N THR A 95 -2.28 4.63 8.37
CA THR A 95 -2.59 5.09 7.01
C THR A 95 -1.31 5.39 6.24
N LEU A 96 -0.34 6.04 6.90
CA LEU A 96 0.98 6.28 6.32
C LEU A 96 1.73 4.96 6.05
N ASP A 97 1.70 4.00 6.99
CA ASP A 97 2.27 2.66 6.79
C ASP A 97 1.70 1.98 5.55
N LYS A 98 0.38 2.08 5.38
CA LYS A 98 -0.29 1.56 4.21
C LYS A 98 0.19 2.27 2.93
N TRP A 99 0.37 3.58 2.96
CA TRP A 99 0.85 4.32 1.78
C TRP A 99 2.28 3.97 1.41
N ILE A 100 3.15 3.69 2.39
CA ILE A 100 4.51 3.20 2.16
C ILE A 100 4.45 1.80 1.54
N ARG A 101 3.66 0.89 2.13
CA ARG A 101 3.49 -0.49 1.63
C ARG A 101 2.90 -0.55 0.22
N ASP A 102 1.93 0.31 -0.06
CA ASP A 102 1.27 0.42 -1.36
C ASP A 102 2.14 1.20 -2.38
N GLY A 103 3.32 1.68 -1.99
CA GLY A 103 4.28 2.36 -2.87
C GLY A 103 3.87 3.78 -3.28
N PHE A 104 2.99 4.44 -2.52
CA PHE A 104 2.60 5.83 -2.78
C PHE A 104 3.60 6.84 -2.26
N ILE A 105 4.27 6.49 -1.17
CA ILE A 105 5.31 7.30 -0.52
C ILE A 105 6.54 6.42 -0.34
N THR A 106 7.71 6.97 -0.61
CA THR A 106 8.99 6.30 -0.37
C THR A 106 9.84 7.16 0.55
N PRO A 107 10.30 6.63 1.71
CA PRO A 107 11.26 7.32 2.55
C PRO A 107 12.62 7.42 1.86
N VAL A 108 13.43 8.37 2.32
CA VAL A 108 14.82 8.53 1.85
C VAL A 108 15.74 8.12 2.98
N GLN A 109 16.81 7.38 2.67
CA GLN A 109 17.85 7.13 3.65
C GLN A 109 18.60 8.42 3.94
N SER A 110 18.74 8.76 5.21
CA SER A 110 19.39 9.99 5.62
C SER A 110 20.90 9.89 5.41
N ASN A 111 21.49 10.93 4.83
CA ASN A 111 22.94 11.07 4.74
C ASN A 111 23.52 11.61 6.04
N VAL A 112 22.70 12.30 6.84
CA VAL A 112 23.10 12.93 8.10
C VAL A 112 22.93 11.98 9.29
N LEU A 113 21.85 11.19 9.29
CA LEU A 113 21.55 10.21 10.33
C LEU A 113 21.78 8.79 9.81
N PRO A 114 22.93 8.16 10.12
CA PRO A 114 23.21 6.81 9.63
C PRO A 114 22.13 5.82 10.09
N ASN A 115 21.65 5.00 9.16
CA ASN A 115 20.55 4.03 9.35
C ASN A 115 19.17 4.62 9.68
N ALA A 116 18.94 5.91 9.46
CA ALA A 116 17.62 6.52 9.63
C ALA A 116 16.93 6.79 8.28
N GLU A 117 15.63 6.53 8.23
CA GLU A 117 14.76 6.96 7.15
C GLU A 117 14.12 8.32 7.48
N VAL A 118 14.22 9.26 6.55
CA VAL A 118 13.58 10.57 6.63
C VAL A 118 12.47 10.71 5.59
N PHE A 119 11.57 11.65 5.85
CA PHE A 119 10.42 11.94 5.01
C PHE A 119 10.40 13.42 4.58
N PRO A 120 11.27 13.83 3.64
CA PRO A 120 11.38 15.22 3.23
C PRO A 120 10.02 15.76 2.70
N PRO A 121 9.43 16.80 3.30
CA PRO A 121 8.08 17.25 2.97
C PRO A 121 7.89 17.59 1.49
N ASP A 122 8.88 18.20 0.85
CA ASP A 122 8.83 18.58 -0.57
C ASP A 122 8.80 17.34 -1.48
N LEU A 123 9.64 16.34 -1.20
CA LEU A 123 9.64 15.09 -1.96
C LEU A 123 8.34 14.31 -1.78
N ILE A 124 7.82 14.26 -0.54
CA ILE A 124 6.52 13.63 -0.27
C ILE A 124 5.40 14.36 -1.04
N LEU A 125 5.47 15.68 -1.12
CA LEU A 125 4.51 16.48 -1.86
C LEU A 125 4.52 16.13 -3.36
N GLU A 126 5.70 16.02 -3.98
CA GLU A 126 5.85 15.60 -5.38
C GLU A 126 5.32 14.18 -5.61
N GLN A 127 5.66 13.23 -4.73
CA GLN A 127 5.15 11.86 -4.80
C GLN A 127 3.62 11.83 -4.78
N LEU A 128 2.99 12.57 -3.87
CA LEU A 128 1.53 12.66 -3.80
C LEU A 128 0.92 13.34 -5.04
N GLN A 129 1.56 14.37 -5.59
CA GLN A 129 1.10 14.99 -6.83
C GLN A 129 1.17 14.03 -8.03
N ASN A 130 2.25 13.24 -8.12
CA ASN A 130 2.38 12.20 -9.14
C ASN A 130 1.30 11.13 -9.01
N GLN A 131 0.95 10.72 -7.78
CA GLN A 131 -0.15 9.78 -7.55
C GLN A 131 -1.52 10.39 -7.91
N LYS A 132 -1.69 11.70 -7.77
CA LYS A 132 -2.91 12.40 -8.20
C LYS A 132 -3.05 12.40 -9.73
N ASN A 133 -1.94 12.57 -10.45
CA ASN A 133 -1.92 12.62 -11.92
C ASN A 133 -2.07 11.24 -12.60
N LYS A 134 -1.83 10.15 -11.86
CA LYS A 134 -2.06 8.77 -12.32
C LYS A 134 -3.53 8.32 -12.26
N LYS A 135 -4.48 9.23 -11.97
CA LYS A 135 -5.91 8.93 -11.82
C LYS A 135 -6.60 8.59 -13.13
#